data_AF-A0A366DMK9-F1
#
_entry.id   AF-A0A366DMK9-F1
#
_cell.length_a   1.000
_cell.length_b   1.000
_cell.length_c   1.000
_cell.angle_alpha   90.00
_cell.angle_beta   90.00
_cell.angle_gamma   90.00
#
_symmetry.space_group_name_H-M   'P 1'
#
loop_
_entity.id
_entity.type
_entity.pdbx_description
1 polymer ?
#
loop_
_entity_poly.entity_id
_entity_poly.type
_entity_poly.pdbx_seq_one_letter_code
_entity_poly.pdbx_strand_id
1 'polypeptide(L)'
;MDTDFDSFDPGRDPDAIAERVRRTAAAQTAPAFRSWLERGDAEMQTLFDSVPEIAVLENSRWGVEGLRALERHLRSRFANVTELRGSPSGIYERFIGEVYRRSFDGEWRNFPDFARGGAEFWPVVELSYRPDHLDPHDLITTGVRPGTRRNPLHPEGELAWVYENFARDHQWWIDAGRPSREEWDQVLMKRILGRE
;
A
#
# COMPACT_ATOMS: atom_id res chain seq x y z
N MET A 1 -16.01 11.05 12.68
CA MET A 1 -16.03 10.81 11.23
C MET A 1 -16.05 9.30 11.13
N ASP A 2 -17.25 8.73 11.22
CA ASP A 2 -17.47 7.29 11.13
C ASP A 2 -17.16 6.89 9.70
N THR A 3 -16.00 6.26 9.51
CA THR A 3 -15.79 5.43 8.34
C THR A 3 -16.57 4.15 8.61
N ASP A 4 -17.84 4.14 8.19
CA ASP A 4 -18.57 2.90 7.92
C ASP A 4 -17.74 2.12 6.90
N PHE A 5 -16.80 1.34 7.41
CA PHE A 5 -16.11 0.31 6.67
C PHE A 5 -17.14 -0.78 6.51
N ASP A 6 -18.00 -0.59 5.50
CA ASP A 6 -19.18 -1.38 5.19
C ASP A 6 -18.77 -2.85 5.12
N SER A 7 -18.96 -3.52 6.26
CA SER A 7 -18.73 -4.94 6.44
C SER A 7 -19.57 -5.64 5.39
N PHE A 8 -18.92 -6.45 4.55
CA PHE A 8 -19.52 -7.29 3.52
C PHE A 8 -20.95 -7.73 3.90
N ASP A 9 -21.96 -7.01 3.42
CA ASP A 9 -23.36 -7.42 3.50
C ASP A 9 -23.62 -8.37 2.33
N PRO A 10 -23.81 -9.68 2.59
CA PRO A 10 -24.10 -10.67 1.54
C PRO A 10 -25.46 -10.42 0.83
N GLY A 11 -26.22 -9.40 1.22
CA GLY A 11 -27.42 -8.91 0.54
C GLY A 11 -27.21 -7.81 -0.49
N ARG A 12 -25.97 -7.41 -0.83
CA ARG A 12 -25.73 -6.34 -1.80
C ARG A 12 -26.37 -6.61 -3.16
N ASP A 13 -27.17 -5.64 -3.59
CA ASP A 13 -27.79 -5.54 -4.91
C ASP A 13 -26.78 -5.89 -6.03
N PRO A 14 -27.04 -6.96 -6.82
CA PRO A 14 -26.17 -7.35 -7.94
C PRO A 14 -25.88 -6.21 -8.92
N ASP A 15 -26.83 -5.30 -9.11
CA ASP A 15 -26.66 -4.16 -10.01
C ASP A 15 -25.66 -3.15 -9.44
N ALA A 16 -25.66 -2.94 -8.12
CA ALA A 16 -24.67 -2.10 -7.45
C ALA A 16 -23.25 -2.70 -7.53
N ILE A 17 -23.12 -4.03 -7.44
CA ILE A 17 -21.85 -4.73 -7.64
C ILE A 17 -21.37 -4.55 -9.09
N ALA A 18 -22.24 -4.79 -10.07
CA ALA A 18 -21.93 -4.64 -11.49
C ALA A 18 -21.55 -3.20 -11.86
N GLU A 19 -22.22 -2.21 -11.29
CA GLU A 19 -21.86 -0.80 -11.46
C GLU A 19 -20.48 -0.49 -10.85
N ARG A 20 -20.19 -0.99 -9.64
CA ARG A 20 -18.87 -0.82 -9.02
C ARG A 20 -17.77 -1.41 -9.90
N VAL A 21 -17.96 -2.62 -10.41
CA VAL A 21 -17.00 -3.28 -11.32
C VAL A 21 -16.77 -2.44 -12.58
N ARG A 22 -17.85 -1.95 -13.23
CA ARG A 22 -17.75 -1.11 -14.43
C ARG A 22 -16.99 0.20 -14.15
N ARG A 23 -17.32 0.87 -13.05
CA ARG A 23 -16.66 2.12 -12.64
C ARG A 23 -15.17 1.90 -12.34
N THR A 24 -14.82 0.84 -11.60
CA THR A 24 -13.42 0.50 -11.32
C THR A 24 -12.65 0.17 -12.60
N ALA A 25 -13.26 -0.55 -13.54
CA ALA A 25 -12.65 -0.85 -14.84
C ALA A 25 -12.38 0.44 -15.64
N ALA A 26 -13.36 1.35 -15.75
CA ALA A 26 -13.19 2.63 -16.43
C ALA A 26 -12.08 3.48 -15.78
N ALA A 27 -12.02 3.49 -14.44
CA ALA A 27 -11.03 4.23 -13.67
C ALA A 27 -9.58 3.82 -13.96
N GLN A 28 -9.31 2.59 -14.38
CA GLN A 28 -7.95 2.14 -14.76
C GLN A 28 -7.44 2.84 -16.02
N THR A 29 -8.35 3.29 -16.89
CA THR A 29 -8.01 3.97 -18.15
C THR A 29 -8.13 5.48 -18.07
N ALA A 30 -8.46 6.02 -16.88
CA ALA A 30 -8.63 7.45 -16.68
C ALA A 30 -7.33 8.22 -17.05
N PRO A 31 -7.41 9.32 -17.83
CA PRO A 31 -6.23 10.05 -18.28
C PRO A 31 -5.29 10.51 -17.16
N ALA A 32 -5.85 10.96 -16.03
CA ALA A 32 -5.05 11.42 -14.89
C ALA A 32 -4.26 10.29 -14.23
N PHE A 33 -4.86 9.12 -14.02
CA PHE A 33 -4.18 7.95 -13.48
C PHE A 33 -3.08 7.45 -14.43
N ARG A 34 -3.36 7.40 -15.74
CA ARG A 34 -2.36 7.04 -16.75
C ARG A 34 -1.18 8.01 -16.78
N SER A 35 -1.47 9.31 -16.78
CA SER A 35 -0.43 10.34 -16.73
C SER A 35 0.39 10.25 -15.44
N TRP A 36 -0.24 9.88 -14.32
CA TRP A 36 0.47 9.61 -13.07
C TRP A 36 1.39 8.39 -13.19
N LEU A 37 0.94 7.28 -13.79
CA LEU A 37 1.81 6.10 -14.03
C LEU A 37 3.04 6.47 -14.88
N GLU A 38 2.84 7.23 -15.96
CA GLU A 38 3.89 7.62 -16.90
C GLU A 38 4.99 8.51 -16.26
N ARG A 39 4.67 9.26 -15.21
CA ARG A 39 5.65 10.09 -14.48
C ARG A 39 6.39 9.35 -13.36
N GLY A 40 6.06 8.08 -13.11
CA GLY A 40 6.55 7.34 -11.94
C GLY A 40 8.07 7.33 -11.83
N ASP A 41 8.79 7.02 -12.90
CA ASP A 41 10.25 6.96 -12.88
C ASP A 41 10.91 8.32 -12.62
N ALA A 42 10.38 9.40 -13.21
CA ALA A 42 10.88 10.76 -12.99
C ALA A 42 10.64 11.23 -11.55
N GLU A 43 9.49 10.89 -10.97
CA GLU A 43 9.19 11.13 -9.56
C GLU A 43 10.13 10.32 -8.65
N MET A 44 10.42 9.05 -8.96
CA MET A 44 11.39 8.25 -8.19
C MET A 44 12.81 8.83 -8.27
N GLN A 45 13.24 9.33 -9.43
CA GLN A 45 14.53 10.00 -9.55
C GLN A 45 14.60 11.25 -8.67
N THR A 46 13.53 12.07 -8.68
CA THR A 46 13.42 13.26 -7.81
C THR A 46 13.53 12.89 -6.33
N LEU A 47 12.96 11.73 -5.93
CA LEU A 47 13.07 11.25 -4.57
C LEU A 47 14.52 10.88 -4.23
N PHE A 48 15.20 10.14 -5.11
CA PHE A 48 16.57 9.72 -4.88
C PHE A 48 17.54 10.89 -4.81
N ASP A 49 17.28 11.96 -5.58
CA ASP A 49 18.07 13.19 -5.51
C ASP A 49 17.83 13.96 -4.20
N SER A 50 16.62 13.85 -3.61
CA SER A 50 16.23 14.56 -2.39
C SER A 50 16.42 13.76 -1.10
N VAL A 51 16.57 12.44 -1.19
CA VAL A 51 16.77 11.52 -0.06
C VAL A 51 17.97 10.59 -0.36
N PRO A 52 19.21 11.09 -0.21
CA PRO A 52 20.42 10.35 -0.59
C PRO A 52 20.56 8.99 0.11
N GLU A 53 20.03 8.85 1.33
CA GLU A 53 20.05 7.61 2.11
C GLU A 53 19.32 6.46 1.40
N ILE A 54 18.31 6.76 0.58
CA ILE A 54 17.63 5.75 -0.25
C ILE A 54 18.45 5.49 -1.52
N ALA A 55 19.03 6.54 -2.12
CA ALA A 55 19.79 6.42 -3.37
C ALA A 55 21.00 5.49 -3.24
N VAL A 56 21.73 5.55 -2.12
CA VAL A 56 22.92 4.71 -1.88
C VAL A 56 22.61 3.22 -1.74
N LEU A 57 21.35 2.84 -1.51
CA LEU A 57 20.96 1.45 -1.32
C LEU A 57 20.89 0.64 -2.62
N GLU A 58 21.06 1.28 -3.79
CA GLU A 58 21.07 0.62 -5.12
C GLU A 58 20.06 -0.54 -5.23
N ASN A 59 20.50 -1.78 -5.06
CA ASN A 59 19.70 -3.00 -5.18
C ASN A 59 18.70 -3.22 -4.03
N SER A 60 18.99 -2.77 -2.81
CA SER A 60 18.13 -2.99 -1.63
C SER A 60 17.12 -1.85 -1.39
N ARG A 61 17.15 -0.79 -2.20
CA ARG A 61 16.21 0.35 -2.08
C ARG A 61 14.75 -0.07 -2.29
N TRP A 62 14.51 -1.13 -3.06
CA TRP A 62 13.18 -1.64 -3.36
C TRP A 62 12.71 -2.70 -2.35
N GLY A 63 13.19 -2.65 -1.11
CA GLY A 63 12.82 -3.58 -0.04
C GLY A 63 12.82 -2.91 1.34
N VAL A 64 12.98 -3.72 2.38
CA VAL A 64 12.91 -3.28 3.79
C VAL A 64 13.89 -2.14 4.12
N GLU A 65 15.11 -2.17 3.57
CA GLU A 65 16.12 -1.13 3.82
C GLU A 65 15.72 0.22 3.25
N GLY A 66 15.09 0.24 2.07
CA GLY A 66 14.53 1.46 1.48
C GLY A 66 13.41 2.04 2.34
N LEU A 67 12.54 1.20 2.89
CA LEU A 67 11.47 1.64 3.80
C LEU A 67 12.03 2.15 5.13
N ARG A 68 13.06 1.51 5.69
CA ARG A 68 13.77 2.01 6.88
C ARG A 68 14.39 3.39 6.63
N ALA A 69 15.04 3.58 5.48
CA ALA A 69 15.62 4.86 5.10
C ALA A 69 14.53 5.93 4.90
N LEU A 70 13.44 5.61 4.21
CA LEU A 70 12.30 6.51 4.05
C LEU A 70 11.68 6.88 5.41
N GLU A 71 11.47 5.92 6.31
CA GLU A 71 10.85 6.19 7.61
C GLU A 71 11.69 7.15 8.47
N ARG A 72 13.01 6.97 8.49
CA ARG A 72 13.93 7.91 9.15
C ARG A 72 13.83 9.31 8.55
N HIS A 73 13.83 9.41 7.22
CA HIS A 73 13.65 10.68 6.51
C HIS A 73 12.33 11.35 6.89
N LEU A 74 11.21 10.63 6.78
CA LEU A 74 9.88 11.14 7.11
C LEU A 74 9.80 11.67 8.55
N ARG A 75 10.37 10.94 9.52
CA ARG A 75 10.39 11.36 10.93
C ARG A 75 11.30 12.54 11.23
N SER A 76 12.39 12.70 10.47
CA SER A 76 13.23 13.90 10.54
C SER A 76 12.56 15.12 9.92
N ARG A 77 11.74 14.89 8.89
CA ARG A 77 11.12 15.94 8.08
C ARG A 77 9.79 16.43 8.63
N PHE A 78 9.01 15.56 9.26
CA PHE A 78 7.67 15.86 9.75
C PHE A 78 7.56 15.54 11.23
N ALA A 79 7.08 16.49 12.03
CA ALA A 79 6.91 16.32 13.46
C ALA A 79 5.73 15.39 13.81
N ASN A 80 4.71 15.31 12.95
CA ASN A 80 3.52 14.49 13.15
C ASN A 80 2.73 14.28 11.84
N VAL A 81 1.71 13.42 11.91
CA VAL A 81 0.83 13.08 10.78
C VAL A 81 0.06 14.28 10.24
N THR A 82 -0.29 15.27 11.07
CA THR A 82 -0.99 16.48 10.61
C THR A 82 -0.10 17.30 9.68
N GLU A 83 1.17 17.48 10.02
CA GLU A 83 2.15 18.16 9.17
C GLU A 83 2.36 17.40 7.85
N LEU A 84 2.50 16.07 7.92
CA LEU A 84 2.61 15.22 6.73
C LEU A 84 1.41 15.41 5.78
N ARG A 85 0.17 15.37 6.31
CA ARG A 85 -1.05 15.53 5.51
C ARG A 85 -1.21 16.92 4.89
N GLY A 86 -0.58 17.94 5.48
CA GLY A 86 -0.54 19.31 4.93
C GLY A 86 0.56 19.51 3.89
N SER A 87 1.36 18.48 3.62
CA SER A 87 2.54 18.55 2.75
C SER A 87 2.34 17.73 1.47
N PRO A 88 3.06 18.06 0.37
CA PRO A 88 3.04 17.23 -0.83
C PRO A 88 3.80 15.92 -0.58
N SER A 89 3.09 14.88 -0.13
CA SER A 89 3.62 13.56 0.24
C SER A 89 3.60 12.50 -0.86
N GLY A 90 2.98 12.81 -2.02
CA GLY A 90 2.72 11.84 -3.09
C GLY A 90 3.93 11.05 -3.59
N ILE A 91 5.11 11.68 -3.57
CA ILE A 91 6.37 11.04 -3.97
C ILE A 91 6.80 9.91 -3.00
N TYR A 92 6.56 10.10 -1.71
CA TYR A 92 6.86 9.11 -0.67
C TYR A 92 5.85 7.97 -0.70
N GLU A 93 4.57 8.29 -0.89
CA GLU A 93 3.49 7.31 -1.07
C GLU A 93 3.77 6.41 -2.28
N ARG A 94 4.16 7.01 -3.41
CA ARG A 94 4.56 6.25 -4.59
C ARG A 94 5.74 5.33 -4.29
N PHE A 95 6.79 5.82 -3.62
CA PHE A 95 7.95 4.99 -3.31
C PHE A 95 7.57 3.79 -2.45
N ILE A 96 6.73 3.98 -1.42
CA ILE A 96 6.18 2.88 -0.63
C ILE A 96 5.47 1.90 -1.57
N GLY A 97 4.52 2.35 -2.38
CA GLY A 97 3.82 1.45 -3.30
C GLY A 97 4.74 0.74 -4.30
N GLU A 98 5.77 1.39 -4.83
CA GLU A 98 6.77 0.77 -5.71
C GLU A 98 7.58 -0.32 -5.00
N VAL A 99 7.93 -0.15 -3.73
CA VAL A 99 8.58 -1.20 -2.92
C VAL A 99 7.70 -2.44 -2.86
N TYR A 100 6.42 -2.30 -2.50
CA TYR A 100 5.51 -3.44 -2.38
C TYR A 100 5.18 -4.05 -3.75
N ARG A 101 4.95 -3.23 -4.77
CA ARG A 101 4.67 -3.66 -6.15
C ARG A 101 5.79 -4.54 -6.69
N ARG A 102 7.05 -4.12 -6.50
CA ARG A 102 8.24 -4.84 -6.99
C ARG A 102 8.56 -6.07 -6.15
N SER A 103 8.34 -6.00 -4.84
CA SER A 103 8.72 -7.09 -3.92
C SER A 103 7.73 -8.25 -3.92
N PHE A 104 6.44 -7.99 -4.19
CA PHE A 104 5.37 -8.93 -3.90
C PHE A 104 4.44 -9.17 -5.10
N ASP A 105 4.98 -9.12 -6.32
CA ASP A 105 4.24 -9.36 -7.58
C ASP A 105 2.98 -8.48 -7.71
N GLY A 106 3.08 -7.21 -7.31
CA GLY A 106 1.93 -6.30 -7.27
C GLY A 106 1.70 -5.50 -8.54
N GLU A 107 0.52 -4.89 -8.63
CA GLU A 107 0.13 -3.98 -9.71
C GLU A 107 -0.50 -2.70 -9.18
N TRP A 108 -0.21 -1.56 -9.82
CA TRP A 108 -0.92 -0.32 -9.52
C TRP A 108 -2.35 -0.38 -10.08
N ARG A 109 -3.32 -0.05 -9.23
CA ARG A 109 -4.73 0.09 -9.58
C ARG A 109 -5.26 1.43 -9.11
N ASN A 110 -6.19 2.00 -9.87
CA ASN A 110 -6.97 3.15 -9.42
C ASN A 110 -8.24 2.68 -8.72
N PHE A 111 -8.44 3.02 -7.45
CA PHE A 111 -9.63 2.63 -6.70
C PHE A 111 -10.41 3.88 -6.25
N PRO A 112 -11.29 4.44 -7.08
CA PRO A 112 -11.93 5.73 -6.81
C PRO A 112 -12.80 5.74 -5.55
N ASP A 113 -13.26 4.58 -5.08
CA ASP A 113 -14.00 4.46 -3.81
C ASP A 113 -13.16 4.79 -2.57
N PHE A 114 -11.83 4.75 -2.69
CA PHE A 114 -10.91 5.14 -1.63
C PHE A 114 -10.56 6.63 -1.69
N ALA A 115 -10.94 7.33 -2.76
CA ALA A 115 -10.57 8.72 -2.98
C ALA A 115 -11.10 9.62 -1.85
N ARG A 116 -10.17 10.29 -1.15
CA ARG A 116 -10.49 11.26 -0.10
C ARG A 116 -10.36 12.68 -0.64
N GLY A 117 -11.17 13.60 -0.11
CA GLY A 117 -11.00 15.05 -0.36
C GLY A 117 -11.21 15.48 -1.83
N GLY A 118 -11.95 14.73 -2.63
CA GLY A 118 -12.20 15.05 -4.05
C GLY A 118 -11.05 14.74 -4.99
N ALA A 119 -10.13 13.85 -4.60
CA ALA A 119 -9.06 13.37 -5.48
C ALA A 119 -9.63 12.76 -6.77
N GLU A 120 -8.99 13.08 -7.91
CA GLU A 120 -9.42 12.60 -9.23
C GLU A 120 -9.18 11.09 -9.41
N PHE A 121 -8.18 10.54 -8.72
CA PHE A 121 -7.86 9.12 -8.67
C PHE A 121 -7.23 8.78 -7.31
N TRP A 122 -7.21 7.49 -6.98
CA TRP A 122 -6.61 6.98 -5.74
C TRP A 122 -5.78 5.72 -6.05
N PRO A 123 -4.45 5.83 -6.15
CA PRO A 123 -3.59 4.73 -6.53
C PRO A 123 -3.38 3.78 -5.34
N VAL A 124 -3.69 2.50 -5.55
CA VAL A 124 -3.46 1.41 -4.59
C VAL A 124 -2.62 0.33 -5.26
N VAL A 125 -1.96 -0.52 -4.46
CA VAL A 125 -1.27 -1.71 -4.96
C VAL A 125 -2.17 -2.92 -4.73
N GLU A 126 -2.57 -3.56 -5.82
CA GLU A 126 -3.23 -4.86 -5.80
C GLU A 126 -2.17 -5.96 -5.71
N LEU A 127 -2.38 -6.91 -4.79
CA LEU A 127 -1.50 -8.05 -4.58
C LEU A 127 -2.29 -9.34 -4.82
N SER A 128 -1.76 -10.25 -5.63
CA SER A 128 -2.49 -11.47 -6.03
C SER A 128 -2.88 -12.39 -4.88
N TYR A 129 -2.16 -12.31 -3.76
CA TYR A 129 -2.31 -13.17 -2.59
C TYR A 129 -3.05 -12.50 -1.42
N ARG A 130 -3.61 -11.29 -1.61
CA ARG A 130 -4.42 -10.62 -0.57
C ARG A 130 -5.76 -10.16 -1.13
N PRO A 131 -6.83 -10.26 -0.32
CA PRO A 131 -8.12 -9.73 -0.73
C PRO A 131 -8.17 -8.19 -0.69
N ASP A 132 -7.39 -7.59 0.18
CA ASP A 132 -7.32 -6.16 0.36
C ASP A 132 -6.25 -5.54 -0.55
N HIS A 133 -6.50 -4.29 -0.94
CA HIS A 133 -5.51 -3.48 -1.63
C HIS A 133 -4.59 -2.83 -0.59
N LEU A 134 -3.30 -2.74 -0.90
CA LEU A 134 -2.38 -1.94 -0.12
C LEU A 134 -2.56 -0.48 -0.51
N ASP A 135 -2.89 0.35 0.47
CA ASP A 135 -3.00 1.80 0.32
C ASP A 135 -1.72 2.48 0.84
N PRO A 136 -0.85 3.00 -0.05
CA PRO A 136 0.36 3.70 0.38
C PRO A 136 0.08 4.98 1.18
N HIS A 137 -1.09 5.61 1.01
CA HIS A 137 -1.51 6.78 1.79
C HIS A 137 -1.73 6.44 3.26
N ASP A 138 -2.26 5.26 3.56
CA ASP A 138 -2.43 4.82 4.94
C ASP A 138 -1.07 4.38 5.53
N LEU A 139 -0.21 3.72 4.73
CA LEU A 139 1.12 3.30 5.17
C LEU A 139 2.06 4.46 5.49
N ILE A 140 2.08 5.53 4.68
CA ILE A 140 2.98 6.66 4.98
C ILE A 140 2.67 7.31 6.34
N THR A 141 1.38 7.34 6.74
CA THR A 141 1.01 7.88 8.06
C THR A 141 1.53 7.01 9.21
N THR A 142 1.64 5.70 8.98
CA THR A 142 2.23 4.74 9.92
C THR A 142 3.71 5.05 10.18
N GLY A 143 4.46 5.48 9.16
CA GLY A 143 5.88 5.85 9.30
C GLY A 143 6.14 7.11 10.15
N VAL A 144 5.16 8.02 10.27
CA VAL A 144 5.29 9.29 11.01
C VAL A 144 4.54 9.28 12.35
N ARG A 145 3.69 8.28 12.59
CA ARG A 145 2.92 8.19 13.83
C ARG A 145 3.85 8.13 15.05
N PRO A 146 3.63 8.95 16.10
CA PRO A 146 4.39 8.82 17.33
C PRO A 146 4.01 7.54 18.07
N GLY A 147 5.01 6.87 18.64
CA GLY A 147 4.77 5.79 19.59
C GLY A 147 4.08 6.29 20.85
N THR A 148 3.27 5.43 21.46
CA THR A 148 2.69 5.70 22.78
C THR A 148 3.06 4.57 23.74
N ARG A 149 2.88 4.78 25.04
CA ARG A 149 3.10 3.72 26.02
C ARG A 149 2.23 2.47 25.78
N ARG A 150 1.01 2.67 25.25
CA ARG A 150 0.07 1.56 24.96
C ARG A 150 0.33 0.91 23.61
N ASN A 151 0.89 1.66 22.66
CA ASN A 151 1.23 1.20 21.33
C ASN A 151 2.63 1.71 20.99
N PRO A 152 3.69 1.07 21.54
CA PRO A 152 5.06 1.45 21.25
C PRO A 152 5.36 1.17 19.79
N LEU A 153 6.27 1.96 19.21
CA LEU A 153 6.73 1.70 17.86
C LEU A 153 7.55 0.42 17.83
N HIS A 154 7.46 -0.32 16.74
CA HIS A 154 8.35 -1.45 16.49
C HIS A 154 9.81 -0.96 16.48
N PRO A 155 10.74 -1.67 17.14
CA PRO A 155 12.14 -1.23 17.28
C PRO A 155 12.84 -1.03 15.92
N GLU A 156 12.42 -1.79 14.91
CA GLU A 156 12.96 -1.74 13.54
C GLU A 156 12.29 -0.69 12.64
N GLY A 157 11.32 0.08 13.15
CA GLY A 157 10.45 0.94 12.36
C GLY A 157 9.15 0.27 11.96
N GLU A 158 8.08 1.05 11.85
CA GLU A 158 6.74 0.54 11.55
C GLU A 158 6.61 0.12 10.08
N LEU A 159 7.22 0.86 9.13
CA LEU A 159 7.16 0.50 7.71
C LEU A 159 7.91 -0.82 7.46
N ALA A 160 9.03 -1.02 8.14
CA ALA A 160 9.81 -2.26 8.06
C ALA A 160 9.01 -3.44 8.62
N TRP A 161 8.38 -3.26 9.79
CA TRP A 161 7.56 -4.30 10.40
C TRP A 161 6.37 -4.71 9.52
N VAL A 162 5.66 -3.74 8.93
CA VAL A 162 4.57 -4.04 7.99
C VAL A 162 5.10 -4.80 6.78
N TYR A 163 6.22 -4.37 6.19
CA TYR A 163 6.83 -5.04 5.04
C TYR A 163 7.17 -6.50 5.35
N GLU A 164 7.76 -6.78 6.51
CA GLU A 164 8.11 -8.16 6.90
C GLU A 164 6.89 -9.07 7.07
N ASN A 165 5.76 -8.52 7.51
CA ASN A 165 4.50 -9.28 7.53
C ASN A 165 4.01 -9.60 6.11
N PHE A 166 4.08 -8.63 5.19
CA PHE A 166 3.73 -8.87 3.78
C PHE A 166 4.66 -9.88 3.11
N ALA A 167 5.96 -9.83 3.42
CA ALA A 167 6.95 -10.78 2.91
C ALA A 167 6.68 -12.20 3.40
N ARG A 168 6.27 -12.35 4.67
CA ARG A 168 5.88 -13.66 5.22
C ARG A 168 4.64 -14.21 4.54
N ASP A 169 3.60 -13.39 4.39
CA ASP A 169 2.35 -13.79 3.74
C ASP A 169 2.59 -14.16 2.26
N HIS A 170 3.43 -13.38 1.56
CA HIS A 170 3.81 -13.66 0.16
C HIS A 170 4.60 -14.96 0.04
N GLN A 171 5.55 -15.21 0.94
CA GLN A 171 6.31 -16.46 0.96
C GLN A 171 5.39 -17.66 1.17
N TRP A 172 4.39 -17.57 2.07
CA TRP A 172 3.42 -18.64 2.26
C TRP A 172 2.59 -18.93 1.01
N TRP A 173 2.19 -17.88 0.29
CA TRP A 173 1.48 -18.03 -0.98
C TRP A 173 2.38 -18.68 -2.05
N ILE A 174 3.66 -18.32 -2.11
CA ILE A 174 4.64 -18.98 -2.98
C ILE A 174 4.79 -20.46 -2.62
N ASP A 175 4.96 -20.77 -1.33
CA ASP A 175 5.13 -22.14 -0.82
C ASP A 175 3.91 -23.01 -1.10
N ALA A 176 2.71 -22.41 -1.14
CA ALA A 176 1.46 -23.07 -1.53
C ALA A 176 1.31 -23.26 -3.06
N GLY A 177 2.31 -22.89 -3.85
CA GLY A 177 2.30 -23.06 -5.31
C GLY A 177 1.64 -21.90 -6.07
N ARG A 178 1.57 -20.70 -5.47
CA ARG A 178 0.94 -19.51 -6.05
C ARG A 178 -0.52 -19.74 -6.49
N PRO A 179 -1.39 -20.24 -5.59
CA PRO A 179 -2.80 -20.46 -5.92
C PRO A 179 -3.48 -19.16 -6.37
N SER A 180 -4.58 -19.29 -7.12
CA SER A 180 -5.44 -18.15 -7.41
C SER A 180 -5.98 -17.53 -6.11
N ARG A 181 -6.45 -16.29 -6.18
CA ARG A 181 -6.97 -15.58 -5.00
C ARG A 181 -8.10 -16.33 -4.29
N GLU A 182 -9.04 -16.90 -5.03
CA GLU A 182 -10.14 -17.68 -4.46
C GLU A 182 -9.64 -18.94 -3.75
N GLU A 183 -8.69 -19.66 -4.36
CA GLU A 183 -8.07 -20.83 -3.75
C GLU A 183 -7.27 -20.45 -2.50
N TRP A 184 -6.57 -19.32 -2.55
CA TRP A 184 -5.77 -18.82 -1.44
C TRP A 184 -6.62 -18.40 -0.25
N ASP A 185 -7.76 -17.74 -0.48
CA ASP A 185 -8.72 -17.39 0.57
C ASP A 185 -9.20 -18.66 1.30
N GLN A 186 -9.42 -19.76 0.58
CA GLN A 186 -9.78 -21.04 1.19
C GLN A 186 -8.65 -21.64 2.03
N VAL A 187 -7.38 -21.51 1.60
CA VAL A 187 -6.21 -21.94 2.38
C VAL A 187 -6.10 -21.11 3.67
N LEU A 188 -6.18 -19.78 3.57
CA LEU A 188 -6.13 -18.89 4.72
C LEU A 188 -7.26 -19.17 5.73
N MET A 189 -8.49 -19.40 5.25
CA MET A 189 -9.61 -19.73 6.14
C MET A 189 -9.41 -21.04 6.89
N LYS A 190 -8.88 -22.09 6.24
CA LYS A 190 -8.59 -23.37 6.91
C LYS A 190 -7.55 -23.18 8.02
N ARG A 191 -6.52 -22.40 7.75
CA ARG A 191 -5.45 -22.10 8.70
C ARG A 191 -5.91 -21.27 9.89
N ILE A 192 -6.67 -20.19 9.65
CA ILE A 192 -7.22 -19.32 10.72
C ILE A 192 -8.14 -20.12 11.64
N LEU A 193 -8.93 -21.04 11.08
CA LEU A 193 -9.83 -21.91 11.85
C LEU A 193 -9.12 -23.10 12.53
N GLY A 194 -7.79 -23.19 12.44
CA GLY A 194 -7.00 -24.25 13.07
C GLY A 194 -7.31 -25.65 12.54
N ARG A 195 -7.65 -25.77 11.26
CA ARG A 195 -7.98 -27.04 10.59
C ARG A 195 -6.81 -27.63 9.80
N GLU A 196 -5.59 -27.27 10.18
CA GLU A 196 -4.33 -27.78 9.60
C GLU A 196 -3.51 -28.54 10.64
#